data_AF-A0A2D8LBF4-F1
#
_entry.id   AF-A0A2D8LBF4-F1
#
_cell.length_a   1.000
_cell.length_b   1.000
_cell.length_c   1.000
_cell.angle_alpha   90.00
_cell.angle_beta   90.00
_cell.angle_gamma   90.00
#
_symmetry.space_group_name_H-M   'P 1'
#
loop_
_entity.id
_entity.type
_entity.pdbx_description
1 polymer ?
#
loop_
_entity_poly.entity_id
_entity_poly.type
_entity_poly.pdbx_seq_one_letter_code
_entity_poly.pdbx_strand_id
1 'polypeptide(L)'
;MTLFAGQGAAASDAPIEVPSGQPVQLQEVLIDDLGAETWLRFRFIAPQIAREGGTVDYAQAEMDFEYLCEALALPYMSDFELEGDVIVVSLSDRATEFGEPDPEATQFFEAFRVVDEICIWEGL
;
A
#
# COMPACT_ATOMS: atom_id res chain seq x y z
N MET A 1 -5.75 -36.43 12.20
CA MET A 1 -6.24 -35.32 13.04
C MET A 1 -5.05 -34.44 13.39
N THR A 2 -4.73 -33.46 12.53
CA THR A 2 -4.17 -32.15 12.94
C THR A 2 -4.46 -31.20 11.78
N LEU A 3 -5.42 -30.30 11.99
CA LEU A 3 -5.66 -29.12 11.16
C LEU A 3 -4.77 -28.01 11.73
N PHE A 4 -3.89 -27.43 10.91
CA PHE A 4 -3.25 -26.16 11.25
C PHE A 4 -4.09 -25.05 10.61
N ALA A 5 -4.90 -24.38 11.43
CA ALA A 5 -5.49 -23.11 11.08
C ALA A 5 -4.40 -22.04 11.21
N GLY A 6 -3.90 -21.53 10.08
CA GLY A 6 -3.06 -20.33 10.07
C GLY A 6 -3.89 -19.16 10.56
N GLN A 7 -3.50 -18.57 11.69
CA GLN A 7 -4.03 -17.29 12.14
C GLN A 7 -3.62 -16.23 11.11
N GLY A 8 -4.59 -15.67 10.39
CA GLY A 8 -4.41 -14.39 9.72
C GLY A 8 -4.09 -13.34 10.78
N ALA A 9 -2.98 -12.63 10.64
CA ALA A 9 -2.67 -11.49 11.46
C ALA A 9 -3.82 -10.48 11.31
N ALA A 10 -4.40 -10.06 12.44
CA ALA A 10 -5.41 -9.01 12.43
C ALA A 10 -4.72 -7.72 11.98
N ALA A 11 -4.98 -7.32 10.73
CA ALA A 11 -4.72 -5.95 10.30
C ALA A 11 -5.48 -5.02 11.25
N SER A 12 -4.79 -4.02 11.79
CA SER A 12 -5.37 -3.02 12.66
C SER A 12 -6.60 -2.40 11.97
N ASP A 13 -7.79 -2.55 12.55
CA ASP A 13 -9.07 -2.05 12.01
C ASP A 13 -9.19 -0.52 12.07
N ALA A 14 -8.21 0.16 12.68
CA ALA A 14 -8.16 1.61 12.76
C ALA A 14 -7.69 2.19 11.41
N PRO A 15 -8.44 3.13 10.81
CA PRO A 15 -7.98 3.85 9.63
C PRO A 15 -6.66 4.59 9.93
N ILE A 16 -5.74 4.52 8.98
CA ILE A 16 -4.52 5.30 8.93
C ILE A 16 -4.92 6.74 8.58
N GLU A 17 -4.48 7.70 9.40
CA GLU A 17 -4.65 9.12 9.12
C GLU A 17 -3.68 9.52 8.01
N VAL A 18 -4.20 10.04 6.90
CA VAL A 18 -3.39 10.50 5.76
C VAL A 18 -3.71 11.97 5.43
N PRO A 19 -2.79 12.71 4.76
CA PRO A 19 -2.94 14.13 4.47
C PRO A 19 -4.25 14.54 3.77
N SER A 20 -4.79 13.72 2.87
CA SER A 20 -6.07 14.00 2.19
C SER A 20 -7.28 13.94 3.13
N GLY A 21 -7.13 13.35 4.31
CA GLY A 21 -8.20 13.15 5.29
C GLY A 21 -9.13 11.98 4.99
N GLN A 22 -8.86 11.19 3.93
CA GLN A 22 -9.63 9.99 3.64
C GLN A 22 -9.29 8.85 4.61
N PRO A 23 -10.23 7.93 4.89
CA PRO A 23 -9.90 6.72 5.60
C PRO A 23 -9.06 5.81 4.70
N VAL A 24 -7.87 5.43 5.18
CA VAL A 24 -7.00 4.45 4.52
C VAL A 24 -6.79 3.25 5.43
N GLN A 25 -6.83 2.04 4.88
CA GLN A 25 -6.59 0.81 5.64
C GLN A 25 -5.56 -0.05 4.92
N LEU A 26 -4.58 -0.59 5.65
CA LEU A 26 -3.64 -1.55 5.09
C LEU A 26 -4.36 -2.87 4.82
N GLN A 27 -4.45 -3.27 3.55
CA GLN A 27 -5.03 -4.55 3.15
C GLN A 27 -4.02 -5.68 3.29
N GLU A 28 -2.85 -5.53 2.67
CA GLU A 28 -1.80 -6.53 2.66
C GLU A 28 -0.44 -5.93 2.27
N VAL A 29 0.63 -6.59 2.69
CA VAL A 29 2.00 -6.31 2.25
C VAL A 29 2.51 -7.55 1.51
N LEU A 30 2.97 -7.37 0.28
CA LEU A 30 3.51 -8.44 -0.55
C LEU A 30 4.99 -8.18 -0.84
N ILE A 31 5.76 -9.27 -0.91
CA ILE A 31 7.17 -9.26 -1.28
C ILE A 31 7.26 -9.92 -2.67
N ASP A 32 7.84 -9.21 -3.63
CA ASP A 32 7.92 -9.63 -5.03
C ASP A 32 9.37 -9.49 -5.53
N ASP A 33 10.01 -10.61 -5.82
CA ASP A 33 11.39 -10.66 -6.31
C ASP A 33 11.42 -10.45 -7.83
N LEU A 34 11.79 -9.25 -8.28
CA LEU A 34 11.86 -8.87 -9.69
C LEU A 34 13.31 -8.78 -10.17
N GLY A 35 13.82 -9.91 -10.65
CA GLY A 35 15.18 -10.01 -11.16
C GLY A 35 16.20 -9.93 -10.03
N ALA A 36 16.87 -8.79 -9.90
CA ALA A 36 17.83 -8.54 -8.82
C ALA A 36 17.31 -7.57 -7.75
N GLU A 37 16.10 -7.02 -7.95
CA GLU A 37 15.47 -6.09 -7.00
C GLU A 37 14.35 -6.81 -6.24
N THR A 38 14.23 -6.49 -4.96
CA THR A 38 13.12 -6.90 -4.09
C THR A 38 12.11 -5.76 -4.02
N TRP A 39 10.87 -6.02 -4.43
CA TRP A 39 9.79 -5.04 -4.44
C TRP A 39 8.82 -5.32 -3.30
N LEU A 40 8.61 -4.33 -2.44
CA LEU A 40 7.64 -4.38 -1.36
C LEU A 40 6.37 -3.64 -1.79
N ARG A 41 5.26 -4.37 -1.90
CA ARG A 41 3.98 -3.81 -2.34
C ARG A 41 3.08 -3.63 -1.14
N PHE A 42 2.88 -2.39 -0.72
CA PHE A 42 1.93 -2.01 0.32
C PHE A 42 0.60 -1.65 -0.34
N ARG A 43 -0.41 -2.49 -0.12
CA ARG A 43 -1.74 -2.36 -0.73
C ARG A 43 -2.72 -1.85 0.30
N PHE A 44 -3.41 -0.76 -0.01
CA PHE A 44 -4.35 -0.11 0.88
C PHE A 44 -5.74 0.04 0.26
N ILE A 45 -6.76 0.00 1.11
CA ILE A 45 -8.13 0.37 0.76
C ILE A 45 -8.33 1.84 1.14
N ALA A 46 -8.73 2.66 0.17
CA ALA A 46 -8.97 4.09 0.24
C ALA A 46 -10.30 4.45 -0.45
N PRO A 47 -11.46 4.25 0.21
CA PRO A 47 -12.77 4.27 -0.46
C PRO A 47 -13.13 5.61 -1.13
N GLN A 48 -12.50 6.71 -0.73
CA GLN A 48 -12.84 8.04 -1.24
C GLN A 48 -12.22 8.33 -2.62
N ILE A 49 -11.36 7.45 -3.16
CA ILE A 49 -10.88 7.56 -4.55
C ILE A 49 -11.87 6.97 -5.57
N ALA A 50 -12.98 6.40 -5.12
CA ALA A 50 -13.97 5.77 -6.00
C ALA A 50 -14.43 6.70 -7.12
N ARG A 51 -14.46 6.19 -8.36
CA ARG A 51 -14.94 6.95 -9.53
C ARG A 51 -16.32 7.57 -9.32
N GLU A 52 -17.22 6.84 -8.66
CA GLU A 52 -18.57 7.29 -8.34
C GLU A 52 -18.68 7.60 -6.85
N GLY A 53 -18.99 8.85 -6.51
CA GLY A 53 -19.21 9.27 -5.13
C GLY A 53 -17.93 9.49 -4.30
N GLY A 54 -16.75 9.21 -4.85
CA GLY A 54 -15.48 9.58 -4.24
C GLY A 54 -15.27 11.10 -4.19
N THR A 55 -14.43 11.52 -3.24
CA THR A 55 -14.13 12.93 -2.94
C THR A 55 -12.64 13.25 -3.01
N VAL A 56 -11.80 12.24 -3.25
CA VAL A 56 -10.34 12.37 -3.38
C VAL A 56 -9.95 12.01 -4.80
N ASP A 57 -9.43 13.00 -5.53
CA ASP A 57 -8.81 12.76 -6.82
C ASP A 57 -7.33 12.37 -6.67
N TYR A 58 -6.66 12.09 -7.79
CA TYR A 58 -5.25 11.70 -7.79
C TYR A 58 -4.33 12.80 -7.22
N ALA A 59 -4.59 14.08 -7.50
CA ALA A 59 -3.75 15.17 -7.01
C ALA A 59 -3.84 15.33 -5.48
N GLN A 60 -5.00 15.03 -4.90
CA GLN A 60 -5.17 14.95 -3.45
C GLN A 60 -4.51 13.70 -2.86
N ALA A 61 -4.58 12.56 -3.56
CA ALA A 61 -3.96 11.30 -3.14
C ALA A 61 -2.43 11.30 -3.25
N GLU A 62 -1.83 12.15 -4.09
CA GLU A 62 -0.36 12.28 -4.27
C GLU A 62 0.36 12.48 -2.93
N MET A 63 -0.17 13.35 -2.06
CA MET A 63 0.38 13.58 -0.71
C MET A 63 0.22 12.36 0.22
N ASP A 64 -0.80 11.53 0.00
CA ASP A 64 -1.00 10.31 0.79
C ASP A 64 0.07 9.27 0.45
N PHE A 65 0.49 9.17 -0.81
CA PHE A 65 1.51 8.22 -1.23
C PHE A 65 2.86 8.46 -0.55
N GLU A 66 3.33 9.71 -0.55
CA GLU A 66 4.57 10.10 0.13
C GLU A 66 4.49 9.81 1.64
N TYR A 67 3.38 10.24 2.27
CA TYR A 67 3.15 9.99 3.69
C TYR A 67 3.13 8.49 4.03
N LEU A 68 2.41 7.67 3.26
CA LEU A 68 2.32 6.23 3.50
C LEU A 68 3.67 5.54 3.30
N CYS A 69 4.52 6.02 2.39
CA CYS A 69 5.86 5.49 2.24
C CYS A 69 6.72 5.80 3.48
N GLU A 70 6.79 7.07 3.86
CA GLU A 70 7.71 7.54 4.91
C GLU A 70 7.24 7.19 6.32
N ALA A 71 5.97 7.44 6.62
CA ALA A 71 5.44 7.34 7.97
C ALA A 71 4.90 5.95 8.32
N LEU A 72 4.72 5.07 7.32
CA LEU A 72 4.17 3.73 7.53
C LEU A 72 5.04 2.63 6.93
N ALA A 73 5.37 2.69 5.63
CA ALA A 73 6.08 1.58 4.97
C ALA A 73 7.51 1.41 5.52
N LEU A 74 8.27 2.50 5.69
CA LEU A 74 9.62 2.44 6.26
C LEU A 74 9.63 1.90 7.71
N PRO A 75 8.83 2.43 8.66
CA PRO A 75 8.73 1.81 9.99
C PRO A 75 8.29 0.35 9.96
N TYR A 76 7.34 -0.01 9.09
CA TYR A 76 6.89 -1.39 8.93
C TYR A 76 8.05 -2.30 8.48
N MET A 77 8.88 -1.85 7.55
CA MET A 77 10.07 -2.60 7.14
C MET A 77 11.01 -2.85 8.32
N SER A 78 11.28 -1.84 9.14
CA SER A 78 12.13 -1.99 10.33
C SER A 78 11.51 -2.94 11.37
N ASP A 79 10.23 -2.80 11.67
CA ASP A 79 9.52 -3.59 12.69
C ASP A 79 9.42 -5.08 12.33
N PHE A 80 9.32 -5.37 11.02
CA PHE A 80 9.19 -6.73 10.50
C PHE A 80 10.45 -7.27 9.83
N GLU A 81 11.59 -6.57 9.96
CA GLU A 81 12.88 -6.96 9.40
C GLU A 81 12.81 -7.25 7.88
N LEU A 82 12.06 -6.43 7.14
CA LEU A 82 11.93 -6.53 5.69
C LEU A 82 13.00 -5.71 4.97
N GLU A 83 13.59 -6.30 3.92
CA GLU A 83 14.53 -5.64 3.02
C GLU A 83 13.87 -5.48 1.65
N GLY A 84 13.97 -4.28 1.05
CA GLY A 84 13.35 -3.97 -0.24
C GLY A 84 14.06 -2.82 -0.94
N ASP A 85 14.27 -2.95 -2.25
CA ASP A 85 14.87 -1.91 -3.09
C ASP A 85 13.84 -0.87 -3.53
N VAL A 86 12.60 -1.31 -3.74
CA VAL A 86 11.48 -0.50 -4.22
C VAL A 86 10.25 -0.76 -3.37
N ILE A 87 9.59 0.30 -2.93
CA ILE A 87 8.27 0.27 -2.29
C ILE A 87 7.25 0.71 -3.34
N VAL A 88 6.25 -0.12 -3.58
CA VAL A 88 5.05 0.24 -4.34
C VAL A 88 3.91 0.47 -3.35
N VAL A 89 3.38 1.68 -3.32
CA VAL A 89 2.18 2.02 -2.56
C VAL A 89 1.00 1.98 -3.53
N SER A 90 -0.03 1.20 -3.20
CA SER A 90 -1.26 1.11 -3.99
C SER A 90 -2.45 1.54 -3.15
N LEU A 91 -3.25 2.47 -3.68
CA LEU A 91 -4.55 2.83 -3.14
C LEU A 91 -5.64 2.25 -4.03
N SER A 92 -6.57 1.49 -3.46
CA SER A 92 -7.76 1.00 -4.16
C SER A 92 -9.04 1.42 -3.45
N ASP A 93 -10.09 1.80 -4.18
CA ASP A 93 -11.38 2.15 -3.58
C ASP A 93 -12.07 0.97 -2.86
N ARG A 94 -11.65 -0.26 -3.15
CA ARG A 94 -12.18 -1.51 -2.58
C ARG A 94 -11.09 -2.58 -2.49
N ALA A 95 -11.37 -3.66 -1.78
CA ALA A 95 -10.45 -4.79 -1.76
C ALA A 95 -10.33 -5.45 -3.14
N THR A 96 -9.10 -5.70 -3.59
CA THR A 96 -8.81 -6.43 -4.83
C THR A 96 -7.93 -7.65 -4.54
N GLU A 97 -8.01 -8.70 -5.38
CA GLU A 97 -7.05 -9.81 -5.34
C GLU A 97 -5.77 -9.42 -6.11
N PHE A 98 -4.61 -9.77 -5.56
CA PHE A 98 -3.34 -9.50 -6.25
C PHE A 98 -3.21 -10.37 -7.51
N GLY A 99 -2.78 -9.75 -8.61
CA GLY A 99 -2.58 -10.41 -9.90
C GLY A 99 -3.86 -10.61 -10.72
N GLU A 100 -5.04 -10.36 -10.14
CA GLU A 100 -6.32 -10.51 -10.81
C GLU A 100 -6.89 -9.13 -11.22
N PRO A 101 -7.29 -8.94 -12.49
CA PRO A 101 -7.85 -7.67 -12.94
C PRO A 101 -9.25 -7.46 -12.37
N ASP A 102 -9.46 -6.33 -11.68
CA ASP A 102 -10.78 -5.82 -11.30
C ASP A 102 -11.06 -4.51 -12.06
N PRO A 103 -11.88 -4.53 -13.12
CA PRO A 103 -12.18 -3.34 -13.93
C PRO A 103 -13.09 -2.33 -13.22
N GLU A 104 -13.76 -2.74 -12.15
CA GLU A 104 -14.66 -1.89 -11.38
C GLU A 104 -13.93 -1.14 -10.27
N ALA A 105 -12.76 -1.62 -9.85
CA ALA A 105 -11.90 -0.97 -8.87
C ALA A 105 -11.19 0.25 -9.47
N THR A 106 -11.27 1.38 -8.76
CA THR A 106 -10.38 2.51 -9.01
C THR A 106 -9.10 2.28 -8.24
N GLN A 107 -7.96 2.35 -8.93
CA GLN A 107 -6.65 2.11 -8.33
C GLN A 107 -5.66 3.18 -8.77
N PHE A 108 -4.93 3.71 -7.80
CA PHE A 108 -3.77 4.57 -8.00
C PHE A 108 -2.53 3.87 -7.46
N PHE A 109 -1.38 4.09 -8.10
CA PHE A 109 -0.12 3.44 -7.76
C PHE A 109 1.01 4.44 -7.83
N GLU A 110 1.90 4.37 -6.86
CA GLU A 110 3.20 5.04 -6.91
C GLU A 110 4.31 4.10 -6.48
N ALA A 111 5.51 4.33 -7.03
CA ALA A 111 6.72 3.62 -6.65
C ALA A 111 7.76 4.58 -6.07
N PHE A 112 8.43 4.10 -5.03
CA PHE A 112 9.49 4.79 -4.33
C PHE A 112 10.71 3.88 -4.26
N ARG A 113 11.87 4.37 -4.67
CA ARG A 113 13.14 3.71 -4.40
C ARG A 113 13.58 4.02 -2.98
N VAL A 114 14.03 3.02 -2.25
CA VAL A 114 14.54 3.19 -0.89
C VAL A 114 16.05 3.42 -0.95
N VAL A 115 16.51 4.59 -0.53
CA VAL A 115 17.92 4.93 -0.42
C VAL A 115 18.17 5.57 0.94
N ASP A 116 19.07 5.00 1.74
CA ASP A 116 19.40 5.50 3.09
C ASP A 116 18.15 5.77 3.96
N GLU A 117 17.18 4.85 3.93
CA GLU A 117 15.89 4.96 4.65
C GLU A 117 15.05 6.18 4.23
N ILE A 118 15.19 6.63 2.98
CA ILE A 118 14.39 7.70 2.38
C ILE A 118 13.62 7.14 1.18
N CYS A 119 12.33 7.49 1.09
CA CYS A 119 11.49 7.20 -0.07
C CYS A 119 11.76 8.21 -1.19
N ILE A 120 12.46 7.80 -2.24
CA ILE A 120 12.69 8.62 -3.44
C ILE A 120 11.63 8.25 -4.48
N TRP A 121 10.75 9.20 -4.81
CA TRP A 121 9.72 8.98 -5.83
C TRP A 121 10.33 8.68 -7.20
N GLU A 122 9.95 7.56 -7.82
CA GLU A 122 10.40 7.16 -9.16
C GLU A 122 9.35 7.46 -10.24
N GLY A 123 8.08 7.63 -9.85
CA GLY A 123 6.93 7.72 -10.76
C GLY A 123 6.67 6.40 -11.50
N LEU A 124 5.40 6.02 -11.64
CA LEU A 124 4.98 4.85 -12.43
C LEU A 124 4.24 5.22 -13.73
#